data_AF-A0A1A8E2U1-F1
#
_entry.id   AF-A0A1A8E2U1-F1
#
_cell.length_a   1.000
_cell.length_b   1.000
_cell.length_c   1.000
_cell.angle_alpha   90.00
_cell.angle_beta   90.00
_cell.angle_gamma   90.00
#
_symmetry.space_group_name_H-M   'P 1'
#
loop_
_entity.id
_entity.type
_entity.pdbx_description
1 polymer ?
#
loop_
_entity_poly.entity_id
_entity_poly.type
_entity_poly.pdbx_seq_one_letter_code
_entity_poly.pdbx_strand_id
1 'polypeptide(L)'
;IMATVFDRCFQYQDYGTNPPRLTPFLIHIMIIQTNRRLRFYYGKAENELKWTDTEKKLLTKMAKLAFKMLERNTNVFCEEEVKELGLSLTEVVVFSGLCTEICPPVPGRRTFCFIHYTFQEFMASLYVFLMFYLESKNMLDSGSLPKHLTLGKSAAGLVKCAVVKTLSLPLGRYEMFLRYLCGLLSSACYFTLLRGFLYPHNSPKVTGLDVAQQQLEQAIHTATADRVDNLKECLREMIQDDD
;
A
#
# COMPACT_ATOMS: atom_id res chain seq x y z
N ILE A 1 9.63 -15.92 -5.73
CA ILE A 1 8.71 -14.75 -5.84
C ILE A 1 9.52 -13.51 -6.14
N MET A 2 10.41 -13.06 -5.23
CA MET A 2 11.30 -11.91 -5.46
C MET A 2 12.11 -12.02 -6.76
N ALA A 3 12.79 -13.14 -6.98
CA ALA A 3 13.53 -13.38 -8.22
C ALA A 3 12.64 -13.33 -9.48
N THR A 4 11.42 -13.85 -9.40
CA THR A 4 10.45 -13.83 -10.51
C THR A 4 9.90 -12.44 -10.79
N VAL A 5 9.71 -11.61 -9.76
CA VAL A 5 9.29 -10.21 -9.92
C VAL A 5 10.44 -9.40 -10.49
N PHE A 6 11.66 -9.60 -9.98
CA PHE A 6 12.87 -8.97 -10.49
C PHE A 6 13.09 -9.28 -11.97
N ASP A 7 13.03 -10.55 -12.35
CA ASP A 7 13.24 -11.01 -13.72
C ASP A 7 12.14 -10.55 -14.69
N ARG A 8 10.90 -10.33 -14.23
CA ARG A 8 9.80 -9.91 -15.11
C ARG A 8 9.60 -8.41 -15.19
N CYS A 9 9.98 -7.67 -14.15
CA CYS A 9 9.62 -6.26 -14.00
C CYS A 9 10.84 -5.33 -13.96
N PHE A 10 12.07 -5.87 -13.90
CA PHE A 10 13.27 -5.08 -13.66
C PHE A 10 14.45 -5.43 -14.59
N GLN A 11 14.17 -5.97 -15.79
CA GLN A 11 15.16 -6.19 -16.85
C GLN A 11 15.45 -4.91 -17.65
N TYR A 12 15.99 -3.87 -17.00
CA TYR A 12 16.34 -2.61 -17.66
C TYR A 12 17.84 -2.33 -17.62
N GLN A 13 18.38 -1.80 -18.72
CA GLN A 13 19.81 -1.55 -18.91
C GLN A 13 20.38 -0.52 -17.91
N ASP A 14 19.54 0.34 -17.33
CA ASP A 14 19.92 1.43 -16.42
C ASP A 14 19.69 1.12 -14.93
N TYR A 15 19.56 -0.15 -14.54
CA TYR A 15 19.35 -0.55 -13.13
C TYR A 15 20.35 0.07 -12.14
N GLY A 16 21.60 0.32 -12.57
CA GLY A 16 22.63 0.97 -11.75
C GLY A 16 22.48 2.49 -11.60
N THR A 17 21.71 3.13 -12.47
CA THR A 17 21.56 4.60 -12.55
C THR A 17 20.22 5.06 -12.00
N ASN A 18 19.15 4.32 -12.30
CA ASN A 18 17.79 4.55 -11.77
C ASN A 18 17.32 3.28 -11.05
N PRO A 19 17.55 3.15 -9.74
CA PRO A 19 17.09 1.98 -9.01
C PRO A 19 15.57 1.87 -9.09
N PRO A 20 15.02 0.65 -9.05
CA PRO A 20 13.59 0.46 -9.11
C PRO A 20 12.88 1.06 -7.91
N ARG A 21 11.66 1.55 -8.16
CA ARG A 21 10.75 2.01 -7.12
C ARG A 21 10.16 0.82 -6.36
N LEU A 22 10.00 0.98 -5.04
CA LEU A 22 9.48 -0.09 -4.18
C LEU A 22 7.97 -0.26 -4.36
N THR A 23 7.24 0.81 -4.65
CA THR A 23 5.77 0.74 -4.75
C THR A 23 5.31 -0.09 -5.94
N PRO A 24 5.79 0.13 -7.19
CA PRO A 24 5.52 -0.75 -8.32
C PRO A 24 5.90 -2.21 -8.03
N PHE A 25 7.05 -2.43 -7.40
CA PHE A 25 7.53 -3.76 -7.02
C PHE A 25 6.52 -4.50 -6.13
N LEU A 26 6.01 -3.86 -5.08
CA LEU A 26 5.04 -4.47 -4.17
C LEU A 26 3.67 -4.64 -4.82
N ILE A 27 3.25 -3.74 -5.71
CA ILE A 27 2.05 -3.92 -6.55
C ILE A 27 2.18 -5.19 -7.40
N HIS A 28 3.33 -5.42 -8.04
CA HIS A 28 3.56 -6.64 -8.83
C HIS A 28 3.51 -7.90 -7.97
N ILE A 29 4.09 -7.89 -6.77
CA ILE A 29 3.95 -9.02 -5.83
C ILE A 29 2.48 -9.29 -5.53
N MET A 30 1.70 -8.26 -5.18
CA MET A 30 0.27 -8.39 -4.91
C MET A 30 -0.48 -8.99 -6.12
N ILE A 31 -0.20 -8.49 -7.33
CA ILE A 31 -0.85 -8.96 -8.56
C ILE A 31 -0.51 -10.42 -8.83
N ILE A 32 0.78 -10.76 -8.78
CA ILE A 32 1.27 -12.12 -9.03
C ILE A 32 0.67 -13.09 -8.02
N GLN A 33 0.61 -12.75 -6.73
CA GLN A 33 0.05 -13.64 -5.72
C GLN A 33 -1.46 -13.82 -5.88
N THR A 34 -2.19 -12.76 -6.18
CA THR A 34 -3.64 -12.85 -6.45
C THR A 34 -3.93 -13.72 -7.68
N ASN A 35 -3.13 -13.57 -8.74
CA ASN A 35 -3.27 -14.40 -9.94
C ASN A 35 -2.88 -15.86 -9.70
N ARG A 36 -1.83 -16.11 -8.91
CA ARG A 36 -1.46 -17.47 -8.49
C ARG A 36 -2.59 -18.10 -7.66
N ARG A 37 -3.19 -17.35 -6.74
CA ARG A 37 -4.37 -17.80 -5.96
C ARG A 37 -5.49 -18.25 -6.90
N LEU A 38 -5.85 -17.42 -7.89
CA LEU A 38 -6.89 -17.73 -8.88
C LEU A 38 -6.58 -19.00 -9.71
N ARG A 39 -5.31 -19.19 -10.10
CA ARG A 39 -4.91 -20.38 -10.86
C ARG A 39 -4.94 -21.64 -10.02
N PHE A 40 -4.28 -21.62 -8.86
CA PHE A 40 -4.01 -22.82 -8.07
C PHE A 40 -5.20 -23.28 -7.24
N TYR A 41 -6.00 -22.35 -6.70
CA TYR A 41 -7.12 -22.70 -5.82
C TYR A 41 -8.48 -22.62 -6.50
N TYR A 42 -8.59 -21.87 -7.59
CA TYR A 42 -9.86 -21.67 -8.31
C TYR A 42 -9.82 -22.17 -9.76
N GLY A 43 -8.72 -22.80 -10.19
CA GLY A 43 -8.61 -23.45 -11.50
C GLY A 43 -8.71 -22.50 -12.71
N LYS A 44 -8.58 -21.18 -12.52
CA LYS A 44 -8.72 -20.21 -13.62
C LYS A 44 -7.55 -20.32 -14.60
N ALA A 45 -7.85 -20.32 -15.90
CA ALA A 45 -6.84 -20.25 -16.95
C ALA A 45 -6.22 -18.84 -17.03
N GLU A 46 -5.08 -18.70 -17.71
CA GLU A 46 -4.35 -17.42 -17.78
C GLU A 46 -5.14 -16.29 -18.45
N ASN A 47 -5.91 -16.61 -19.49
CA ASN A 47 -6.85 -15.70 -20.16
C ASN A 47 -8.09 -15.36 -19.32
N GLU A 48 -8.30 -16.02 -18.18
CA GLU A 48 -9.44 -15.85 -17.28
C GLU A 48 -9.08 -15.13 -15.96
N LEU A 49 -7.84 -14.62 -15.85
CA LEU A 49 -7.32 -13.90 -14.69
C LEU A 49 -7.89 -12.48 -14.50
N LYS A 50 -9.21 -12.34 -14.65
CA LYS A 50 -9.92 -11.10 -14.38
C LYS A 50 -10.32 -11.04 -12.91
N TRP A 51 -9.99 -9.93 -12.26
CA TRP A 51 -10.33 -9.70 -10.87
C TRP A 51 -11.78 -9.28 -10.76
N THR A 52 -12.56 -10.09 -10.07
CA THR A 52 -13.96 -9.80 -9.79
C THR A 52 -14.05 -8.98 -8.51
N ASP A 53 -15.28 -8.61 -8.13
CA ASP A 53 -15.51 -7.95 -6.84
C ASP A 53 -15.09 -8.81 -5.64
N THR A 54 -14.98 -10.13 -5.81
CA THR A 54 -14.46 -11.05 -4.79
C THR A 54 -12.99 -10.74 -4.47
N GLU A 55 -12.12 -10.66 -5.49
CA GLU A 55 -10.70 -10.36 -5.32
C GLU A 55 -10.49 -8.96 -4.76
N LYS A 56 -11.22 -7.97 -5.30
CA LYS A 56 -11.15 -6.57 -4.84
C LYS A 56 -11.57 -6.46 -3.38
N LYS A 57 -12.68 -7.08 -2.96
CA LYS A 57 -13.15 -7.07 -1.56
C LYS A 57 -12.17 -7.77 -0.63
N LEU A 58 -11.60 -8.90 -1.05
CA LEU A 58 -10.58 -9.61 -0.27
C LEU A 58 -9.37 -8.71 -0.02
N LEU A 59 -8.79 -8.14 -1.08
CA LEU A 59 -7.61 -7.27 -0.98
C LEU A 59 -7.90 -6.01 -0.16
N THR A 60 -9.03 -5.35 -0.36
CA THR A 60 -9.43 -4.17 0.44
C THR A 60 -9.58 -4.51 1.93
N LYS A 61 -10.13 -5.68 2.27
CA LYS A 61 -10.27 -6.12 3.66
C LYS A 61 -8.93 -6.52 4.27
N MET A 62 -8.05 -7.19 3.52
CA MET A 62 -6.67 -7.47 3.96
C MET A 62 -5.87 -6.18 4.16
N ALA A 63 -6.02 -5.20 3.27
CA ALA A 63 -5.43 -3.88 3.39
C ALA A 63 -5.94 -3.15 4.64
N LYS A 64 -7.24 -3.25 4.93
CA LYS A 64 -7.85 -2.72 6.16
C LYS A 64 -7.29 -3.40 7.43
N LEU A 65 -7.04 -4.71 7.38
CA LEU A 65 -6.38 -5.43 8.48
C LEU A 65 -4.98 -4.87 8.72
N ALA A 66 -4.18 -4.73 7.66
CA ALA A 66 -2.83 -4.18 7.73
C ALA A 66 -2.81 -2.75 8.28
N PHE A 67 -3.78 -1.91 7.89
CA PHE A 67 -3.92 -0.57 8.43
C PHE A 67 -4.23 -0.57 9.93
N LYS A 68 -5.18 -1.39 10.39
CA LYS A 68 -5.47 -1.56 11.83
C LYS A 68 -4.23 -2.03 12.61
N MET A 69 -3.44 -2.94 12.03
CA MET A 69 -2.20 -3.43 12.63
C MET A 69 -1.15 -2.31 12.75
N LEU A 70 -0.99 -1.50 11.70
CA LEU A 70 -0.10 -0.33 11.71
C LEU A 70 -0.49 0.70 12.77
N GLU A 71 -1.79 1.01 12.91
CA GLU A 71 -2.28 1.95 13.92
C GLU A 71 -1.97 1.48 15.35
N ARG A 72 -2.12 0.18 15.60
CA ARG A 72 -1.82 -0.46 16.88
C ARG A 72 -0.34 -0.76 17.09
N ASN A 73 0.51 -0.45 16.11
CA ASN A 73 1.94 -0.75 16.13
C ASN A 73 2.23 -2.24 16.40
N THR A 74 1.51 -3.14 15.73
CA THR A 74 1.69 -4.59 15.80
C THR A 74 2.00 -5.18 14.43
N ASN A 75 2.76 -6.26 14.41
CA ASN A 75 3.04 -7.07 13.21
C ASN A 75 2.32 -8.43 13.24
N VAL A 76 1.50 -8.68 14.28
CA VAL A 76 0.74 -9.92 14.45
C VAL A 76 -0.75 -9.66 14.51
N PHE A 77 -1.52 -10.58 13.95
CA PHE A 77 -2.98 -10.63 14.03
C PHE A 77 -3.43 -12.05 14.38
N CYS A 78 -4.64 -12.18 14.89
CA CYS A 78 -5.25 -13.46 15.28
C CYS A 78 -6.44 -13.83 14.39
N GLU A 79 -6.93 -15.06 14.52
CA GLU A 79 -8.09 -15.54 13.76
C GLU A 79 -9.35 -14.72 14.02
N GLU A 80 -9.54 -14.21 15.24
CA GLU A 80 -10.70 -13.39 15.61
C GLU A 80 -10.75 -12.10 14.77
N GLU A 81 -9.61 -11.43 14.58
CA GLU A 81 -9.53 -10.19 13.81
C GLU A 81 -9.82 -10.41 12.31
N VAL A 82 -9.46 -11.58 11.78
CA VAL A 82 -9.81 -11.98 10.41
C VAL A 82 -11.32 -12.18 10.29
N LYS A 83 -11.94 -12.87 11.24
CA LYS A 83 -13.39 -13.11 11.29
C LYS A 83 -14.18 -11.82 11.45
N GLU A 84 -13.72 -10.87 12.27
CA GLU A 84 -14.34 -9.55 12.44
C GLU A 84 -14.43 -8.76 11.13
N LEU A 85 -13.48 -8.95 10.21
CA LEU A 85 -13.51 -8.35 8.88
C LEU A 85 -14.35 -9.14 7.87
N GLY A 86 -14.97 -10.24 8.30
CA GLY A 86 -15.72 -11.16 7.46
C GLY A 86 -14.82 -11.78 6.37
N LEU A 87 -13.59 -12.15 6.76
CA LEU A 87 -12.64 -12.85 5.92
C LEU A 87 -12.56 -14.32 6.34
N SER A 88 -12.26 -15.19 5.37
CA SER A 88 -11.89 -16.57 5.65
C SER A 88 -10.41 -16.64 6.03
N LEU A 89 -10.08 -17.31 7.13
CA LEU A 89 -8.70 -17.52 7.54
C LEU A 89 -7.89 -18.22 6.45
N THR A 90 -8.48 -19.24 5.81
CA THR A 90 -7.84 -19.97 4.71
C THR A 90 -7.55 -19.06 3.52
N GLU A 91 -8.47 -18.16 3.17
CA GLU A 91 -8.25 -17.19 2.09
C GLU A 91 -7.09 -16.24 2.37
N VAL A 92 -6.99 -15.77 3.61
CA VAL A 92 -5.98 -14.79 4.03
C VAL A 92 -4.62 -15.43 4.25
N VAL A 93 -4.54 -16.59 4.90
CA VAL A 93 -3.26 -17.18 5.34
C VAL A 93 -2.73 -18.19 4.34
N VAL A 94 -3.59 -19.06 3.80
CA VAL A 94 -3.17 -20.17 2.93
C VAL A 94 -3.19 -19.75 1.48
N PHE A 95 -4.32 -19.21 1.01
CA PHE A 95 -4.51 -18.99 -0.43
C PHE A 95 -3.82 -17.72 -0.93
N SER A 96 -3.71 -16.69 -0.09
CA SER A 96 -3.07 -15.43 -0.50
C SER A 96 -1.57 -15.58 -0.77
N GLY A 97 -0.87 -16.47 -0.06
CA GLY A 97 0.59 -16.54 -0.07
C GLY A 97 1.29 -15.28 0.47
N LEU A 98 0.57 -14.41 1.18
CA LEU A 98 1.03 -13.11 1.70
C LEU A 98 1.12 -13.07 3.23
N CYS A 99 0.65 -14.11 3.92
CA CYS A 99 0.71 -14.24 5.37
C CYS A 99 1.28 -15.59 5.77
N THR A 100 1.78 -15.69 7.00
CA THR A 100 2.29 -16.93 7.58
C THR A 100 1.84 -17.08 9.02
N GLU A 101 1.72 -18.31 9.48
CA GLU A 101 1.49 -18.63 10.89
C GLU A 101 2.81 -18.55 11.66
N ILE A 102 2.77 -17.97 12.85
CA ILE A 102 3.92 -17.87 13.74
C ILE A 102 3.65 -18.62 15.04
N CYS A 103 4.73 -19.10 15.67
CA CYS A 103 4.66 -19.78 16.95
C CYS A 103 3.89 -18.91 17.96
N PRO A 104 2.88 -19.45 18.64
CA PRO A 104 1.97 -18.63 19.41
C PRO A 104 2.66 -18.05 20.65
N PRO A 105 2.45 -16.77 20.97
CA PRO A 105 2.95 -16.20 22.22
C PRO A 105 2.20 -16.74 23.46
N VAL A 106 1.04 -17.37 23.26
CA VAL A 106 0.18 -17.93 24.31
C VAL A 106 -0.33 -19.31 23.89
N PRO A 107 -0.25 -20.36 24.75
CA PRO A 107 -0.80 -21.67 24.44
C PRO A 107 -2.27 -21.60 24.02
N GLY A 108 -2.60 -22.21 22.87
CA GLY A 108 -3.99 -22.35 22.41
C GLY A 108 -4.54 -21.25 21.52
N ARG A 109 -3.79 -20.18 21.20
CA ARG A 109 -4.22 -19.14 20.25
C ARG A 109 -3.30 -19.06 19.05
N ARG A 110 -3.85 -19.23 17.85
CA ARG A 110 -3.10 -19.10 16.59
C ARG A 110 -2.90 -17.63 16.23
N THR A 111 -1.67 -17.28 15.91
CA THR A 111 -1.26 -15.92 15.50
C THR A 111 -0.57 -15.97 14.16
N PHE A 112 -0.75 -14.90 13.39
CA PHE A 112 -0.29 -14.78 12.01
C PHE A 112 0.36 -13.43 11.79
N CYS A 113 1.23 -13.34 10.80
CA CYS A 113 1.79 -12.08 10.33
C CYS A 113 1.80 -12.04 8.81
N PHE A 114 1.97 -10.84 8.24
CA PHE A 114 2.35 -10.73 6.84
C PHE A 114 3.76 -11.31 6.64
N ILE A 115 4.03 -11.85 5.44
CA ILE A 115 5.34 -12.44 5.10
C ILE A 115 6.52 -11.49 5.35
N HIS A 116 6.28 -10.17 5.31
CA HIS A 116 7.25 -9.15 5.63
C HIS A 116 6.55 -7.88 6.13
N TYR A 117 7.18 -7.19 7.09
CA TYR A 117 6.62 -5.95 7.68
C TYR A 117 6.40 -4.85 6.62
N THR A 118 7.34 -4.71 5.68
CA THR A 118 7.21 -3.82 4.53
C THR A 118 5.96 -4.07 3.69
N PHE A 119 5.55 -5.33 3.53
CA PHE A 119 4.34 -5.66 2.80
C PHE A 119 3.09 -5.28 3.59
N GLN A 120 3.13 -5.40 4.93
CA GLN A 120 2.07 -4.89 5.80
C GLN A 120 1.92 -3.37 5.66
N GLU A 121 3.02 -2.62 5.70
CA GLU A 121 2.98 -1.16 5.54
C GLU A 121 2.46 -0.75 4.16
N PHE A 122 2.88 -1.45 3.10
CA PHE A 122 2.33 -1.25 1.76
C PHE A 122 0.82 -1.53 1.70
N MET A 123 0.35 -2.64 2.28
CA MET A 123 -1.08 -2.96 2.32
C MET A 123 -1.87 -1.93 3.14
N ALA A 124 -1.28 -1.38 4.21
CA ALA A 124 -1.87 -0.28 4.96
C ALA A 124 -1.99 1.00 4.10
N SER A 125 -0.95 1.37 3.35
CA SER A 125 -0.99 2.50 2.42
C SER A 125 -1.99 2.29 1.30
N LEU A 126 -2.08 1.06 0.77
CA LEU A 126 -3.07 0.68 -0.23
C LEU A 126 -4.48 0.88 0.29
N TYR A 127 -4.77 0.54 1.55
CA TYR A 127 -6.08 0.77 2.14
C TYR A 127 -6.44 2.26 2.14
N VAL A 128 -5.53 3.11 2.64
CA VAL A 128 -5.76 4.56 2.69
C VAL A 128 -5.93 5.13 1.29
N PHE A 129 -5.11 4.70 0.34
CA PHE A 129 -5.24 5.08 -1.07
C PHE A 129 -6.61 4.68 -1.65
N LEU A 130 -7.08 3.45 -1.43
CA LEU A 130 -8.36 2.99 -1.96
C LEU A 130 -9.55 3.73 -1.35
N MET A 131 -9.52 4.02 -0.05
CA MET A 131 -10.55 4.82 0.60
C MET A 131 -10.57 6.25 0.07
N PHE A 132 -9.40 6.84 -0.19
CA PHE A 132 -9.28 8.14 -0.83
C PHE A 132 -9.82 8.12 -2.26
N TYR A 133 -9.32 7.19 -3.08
CA TYR A 133 -9.57 7.19 -4.52
C TYR A 133 -10.99 6.76 -4.89
N LEU A 134 -11.54 5.75 -4.20
CA LEU A 134 -12.85 5.17 -4.53
C LEU A 134 -13.98 5.76 -3.67
N GLU A 135 -13.71 6.08 -2.41
CA GLU A 135 -14.74 6.55 -1.47
C GLU A 135 -14.62 8.05 -1.14
N SER A 136 -13.60 8.75 -1.66
CA SER A 136 -13.31 10.15 -1.30
C SER A 136 -13.16 10.37 0.21
N LYS A 137 -12.64 9.37 0.93
CA LYS A 137 -12.40 9.39 2.38
C LYS A 137 -10.91 9.45 2.69
N ASN A 138 -10.50 10.44 3.47
CA ASN A 138 -9.14 10.49 4.01
C ASN A 138 -9.09 9.77 5.37
N MET A 139 -8.54 8.56 5.40
CA MET A 139 -8.44 7.76 6.63
C MET A 139 -7.41 8.30 7.64
N LEU A 140 -6.60 9.29 7.25
CA LEU A 140 -5.62 9.94 8.11
C LEU A 140 -6.15 11.24 8.71
N ASP A 141 -7.34 11.68 8.30
CA ASP A 141 -8.00 12.84 8.88
C ASP A 141 -8.52 12.48 10.28
N SER A 142 -7.79 12.90 11.29
CA SER A 142 -8.09 12.66 12.70
C SER A 142 -9.09 13.67 13.28
N GLY A 143 -9.57 14.64 12.49
CA GLY A 143 -10.45 15.72 12.96
C GLY A 143 -9.78 16.72 13.90
N SER A 144 -8.57 16.43 14.39
CA SER A 144 -7.71 17.31 15.19
C SER A 144 -6.82 18.23 14.34
N LEU A 145 -6.72 17.98 13.03
CA LEU A 145 -6.08 18.90 12.10
C LEU A 145 -7.03 20.08 11.86
N PRO A 146 -6.59 21.34 12.05
CA PRO A 146 -7.48 22.47 11.86
C PRO A 146 -8.07 22.48 10.44
N LYS A 147 -9.37 22.81 10.31
CA LYS A 147 -10.18 22.71 9.06
C LYS A 147 -9.60 23.45 7.83
N HIS A 148 -8.59 24.29 8.01
CA HIS A 148 -7.85 24.92 6.91
C HIS A 148 -6.73 24.03 6.34
N LEU A 149 -6.29 23.00 7.08
CA LEU A 149 -5.35 21.97 6.63
C LEU A 149 -6.05 20.81 5.92
N THR A 150 -7.36 20.64 6.12
CA THR A 150 -8.19 19.70 5.35
C THR A 150 -8.39 20.28 3.94
N LEU A 151 -7.35 20.18 3.12
CA LEU A 151 -7.32 20.68 1.75
C LEU A 151 -8.14 19.78 0.82
N GLY A 152 -9.44 19.67 1.10
CA GLY A 152 -10.42 18.92 0.32
C GLY A 152 -10.06 17.45 0.05
N LYS A 153 -10.88 16.83 -0.80
CA LYS A 153 -10.74 15.45 -1.30
C LYS A 153 -9.62 15.35 -2.36
N SER A 154 -8.47 15.99 -2.14
CA SER A 154 -7.35 16.07 -3.07
C SER A 154 -6.16 15.23 -2.61
N ALA A 155 -5.25 14.86 -3.52
CA ALA A 155 -4.01 14.18 -3.17
C ALA A 155 -3.16 15.02 -2.21
N ALA A 156 -3.13 16.35 -2.41
CA ALA A 156 -2.46 17.27 -1.50
C ALA A 156 -3.03 17.21 -0.07
N GLY A 157 -4.35 17.16 0.09
CA GLY A 157 -4.97 16.99 1.41
C GLY A 157 -4.53 15.69 2.10
N LEU A 158 -4.50 14.59 1.34
CA LEU A 158 -4.09 13.28 1.83
C LEU A 158 -2.60 13.24 2.21
N VAL A 159 -1.72 13.68 1.31
CA VAL A 159 -0.27 13.69 1.50
C VAL A 159 0.11 14.58 2.67
N LYS A 160 -0.51 15.77 2.80
CA LYS A 160 -0.31 16.64 3.94
C LYS A 160 -0.63 15.95 5.27
N CYS A 161 -1.77 15.25 5.36
CA CYS A 161 -2.13 14.50 6.57
C CYS A 161 -1.11 13.38 6.87
N ALA A 162 -0.67 12.67 5.83
CA ALA A 162 0.32 11.60 5.96
C ALA A 162 1.68 12.12 6.43
N VAL A 163 2.16 13.24 5.87
CA VAL A 163 3.42 13.89 6.26
C VAL A 163 3.35 14.34 7.71
N VAL A 164 2.29 15.07 8.11
CA VAL A 164 2.13 15.53 9.49
C VAL A 164 2.08 14.36 10.47
N LYS A 165 1.32 13.30 10.14
CA LYS A 165 1.25 12.09 10.98
C LYS A 165 2.61 11.40 11.09
N THR A 166 3.37 11.29 10.00
CA THR A 166 4.69 10.66 9.98
C THR A 166 5.70 11.43 10.82
N LEU A 167 5.76 12.76 10.65
CA LEU A 167 6.72 13.62 11.34
C LEU A 167 6.41 13.82 12.83
N SER A 168 5.14 13.66 13.23
CA SER A 168 4.73 13.75 14.65
C SER A 168 4.96 12.45 15.45
N LEU A 169 5.36 11.36 14.78
CA LEU A 169 5.57 10.06 15.40
C LEU A 169 7.06 9.67 15.40
N PRO A 170 7.50 8.76 16.28
CA PRO A 170 8.89 8.28 16.30
C PRO A 170 9.37 7.75 14.94
N LEU A 171 10.68 7.78 14.73
CA LEU A 171 11.33 7.24 13.54
C LEU A 171 11.01 5.75 13.39
N GLY A 172 10.72 5.31 12.16
CA GLY A 172 10.39 3.95 11.76
C GLY A 172 8.91 3.57 11.89
N ARG A 173 8.02 4.50 12.26
CA ARG A 173 6.59 4.17 12.48
C ARG A 173 5.72 4.31 11.24
N TYR A 174 5.96 5.32 10.40
CA TYR A 174 5.09 5.64 9.25
C TYR A 174 5.88 6.04 7.99
N GLU A 175 7.21 5.97 8.01
CA GLU A 175 8.07 6.37 6.89
C GLU A 175 7.82 5.57 5.63
N MET A 176 7.83 4.25 5.74
CA MET A 176 7.57 3.36 4.59
C MET A 176 6.10 3.44 4.19
N PHE A 177 5.17 3.55 5.15
CA PHE A 177 3.78 3.84 4.85
C PHE A 177 3.63 5.11 3.98
N LEU A 178 4.27 6.21 4.37
CA LEU A 178 4.22 7.48 3.62
C LEU A 178 4.82 7.29 2.23
N ARG A 179 5.98 6.63 2.14
CA ARG A 179 6.66 6.33 0.89
C ARG A 179 5.75 5.56 -0.08
N TYR A 180 5.11 4.50 0.39
CA TYR A 180 4.17 3.71 -0.42
C TYR A 180 2.92 4.50 -0.80
N LEU A 181 2.42 5.36 0.09
CA LEU A 181 1.27 6.20 -0.23
C LEU A 181 1.60 7.19 -1.35
N CYS A 182 2.79 7.80 -1.32
CA CYS A 182 3.29 8.67 -2.38
C CYS A 182 3.47 7.91 -3.70
N GLY A 183 4.06 6.71 -3.66
CA GLY A 183 4.19 5.87 -4.86
C GLY A 183 2.85 5.44 -5.44
N LEU A 184 1.87 5.09 -4.59
CA LEU A 184 0.52 4.71 -5.04
C LEU A 184 -0.20 5.86 -5.75
N LEU A 185 0.14 7.11 -5.43
CA LEU A 185 -0.40 8.30 -6.09
C LEU A 185 0.28 8.61 -7.45
N SER A 186 1.39 7.94 -7.79
CA SER A 186 2.05 8.13 -9.09
C SER A 186 1.21 7.60 -10.24
N SER A 187 1.27 8.27 -11.40
CA SER A 187 0.51 7.86 -12.59
C SER A 187 0.81 6.42 -13.01
N ALA A 188 2.07 6.02 -12.98
CA ALA A 188 2.48 4.64 -13.24
C ALA A 188 1.77 3.63 -12.31
N CYS A 189 1.64 3.94 -11.02
CA CYS A 189 0.96 3.04 -10.09
C CYS A 189 -0.56 3.09 -10.23
N TYR A 190 -1.19 4.25 -10.01
CA TYR A 190 -2.65 4.33 -9.96
C TYR A 190 -3.30 4.16 -11.35
N PHE A 191 -2.69 4.71 -12.40
CA PHE A 191 -3.31 4.70 -13.72
C PHE A 191 -2.85 3.52 -14.56
N THR A 192 -1.58 3.10 -14.47
CA THR A 192 -1.08 2.00 -15.30
C THR A 192 -1.21 0.65 -14.60
N LEU A 193 -0.70 0.49 -13.38
CA LEU A 193 -0.58 -0.83 -12.73
C LEU A 193 -1.86 -1.30 -12.03
N LEU A 194 -2.60 -0.41 -11.35
CA LEU A 194 -3.77 -0.78 -10.53
C LEU A 194 -5.11 -0.72 -11.29
N ARG A 195 -5.17 0.08 -12.36
CA ARG A 195 -6.35 0.23 -13.21
C ARG A 195 -6.65 -1.07 -13.95
N GLY A 196 -7.93 -1.45 -14.02
CA GLY A 196 -8.37 -2.75 -14.55
C GLY A 196 -8.33 -3.88 -13.52
N PHE A 197 -7.50 -3.77 -12.48
CA PHE A 197 -7.45 -4.73 -11.38
C PHE A 197 -8.34 -4.30 -10.20
N LEU A 198 -8.04 -3.15 -9.59
CA LEU A 198 -8.75 -2.68 -8.40
C LEU A 198 -9.96 -1.80 -8.74
N TYR A 199 -9.93 -1.13 -9.89
CA TYR A 199 -11.00 -0.24 -10.34
C TYR A 199 -11.08 -0.16 -11.87
N PRO A 200 -12.24 0.25 -12.43
CA PRO A 200 -12.46 0.27 -13.88
C PRO A 200 -11.54 1.22 -14.67
N HIS A 201 -11.41 0.99 -15.98
CA HIS A 201 -10.57 1.82 -16.86
C HIS A 201 -11.04 3.27 -17.02
N ASN A 202 -12.32 3.55 -16.77
CA ASN A 202 -12.93 4.88 -16.84
C ASN A 202 -12.87 5.64 -15.49
N SER A 203 -12.05 5.17 -14.53
CA SER A 203 -11.90 5.85 -13.24
C SER A 203 -11.26 7.24 -13.42
N PRO A 204 -11.68 8.25 -12.62
CA PRO A 204 -11.22 9.62 -12.78
C PRO A 204 -9.74 9.78 -12.45
N LYS A 205 -9.12 10.84 -12.99
CA LYS A 205 -7.75 11.22 -12.61
C LYS A 205 -7.72 11.77 -11.18
N VAL A 206 -6.60 11.55 -10.49
CA VAL A 206 -6.34 12.13 -9.18
C VAL A 206 -6.02 13.63 -9.35
N THR A 207 -6.57 14.48 -8.48
CA THR A 207 -6.35 15.94 -8.50
C THR A 207 -5.41 16.38 -7.38
N GLY A 208 -4.69 17.49 -7.60
CA GLY A 208 -3.80 18.09 -6.60
C GLY A 208 -2.48 17.33 -6.38
N LEU A 209 -2.01 16.58 -7.38
CA LEU A 209 -0.70 15.89 -7.34
C LEU A 209 0.47 16.88 -7.38
N ASP A 210 0.34 17.95 -8.17
CA ASP A 210 1.29 19.07 -8.24
C ASP A 210 1.47 19.75 -6.87
N VAL A 211 0.36 20.02 -6.18
CA VAL A 211 0.40 20.60 -4.84
C VAL A 211 0.95 19.60 -3.81
N ALA A 212 0.64 18.31 -3.96
CA ALA A 212 1.21 17.27 -3.10
C ALA A 212 2.74 17.16 -3.26
N GLN A 213 3.25 17.29 -4.49
CA GLN A 213 4.68 17.34 -4.78
C GLN A 213 5.35 18.53 -4.08
N GLN A 214 4.80 19.74 -4.24
CA GLN A 214 5.31 20.95 -3.58
C GLN A 214 5.33 20.81 -2.05
N GLN A 215 4.33 20.14 -1.46
CA GLN A 215 4.29 19.87 -0.03
C GLN A 215 5.40 18.93 0.43
N LEU A 216 5.74 17.91 -0.37
CA LEU A 216 6.87 17.02 -0.09
C LEU A 216 8.20 17.78 -0.18
N GLU A 217 8.39 18.60 -1.22
CA GLU A 217 9.56 19.47 -1.37
C GLU A 217 9.72 20.40 -0.16
N GLN A 218 8.64 21.05 0.28
CA GLN A 218 8.65 21.89 1.48
C GLN A 218 8.96 21.09 2.75
N ALA A 219 8.43 19.88 2.88
CA ALA A 219 8.73 19.00 4.01
C ALA A 219 10.21 18.60 4.04
N ILE A 220 10.82 18.31 2.89
CA ILE A 220 12.26 18.02 2.77
C ILE A 220 13.11 19.17 3.30
N HIS A 221 12.74 20.43 3.01
CA HIS A 221 13.47 21.61 3.47
C HIS A 221 13.34 21.91 4.97
N THR A 222 12.28 21.43 5.60
CA THR A 222 11.93 21.79 7.00
C THR A 222 12.12 20.64 7.98
N ALA A 223 12.27 19.42 7.50
CA ALA A 223 12.43 18.24 8.33
C ALA A 223 13.83 18.14 8.95
N THR A 224 13.92 17.35 10.02
CA THR A 224 15.18 16.99 10.66
C THR A 224 16.01 16.05 9.76
N ALA A 225 17.33 16.06 9.93
CA ALA A 225 18.26 15.34 9.05
C ALA A 225 17.96 13.83 8.93
N ASP A 226 17.46 13.21 10.00
CA ASP A 226 17.06 11.80 10.05
C ASP A 226 15.80 11.47 9.23
N ARG A 227 15.04 12.48 8.77
CA ARG A 227 13.80 12.32 7.99
C ARG A 227 13.95 12.69 6.52
N VAL A 228 14.95 13.52 6.20
CA VAL A 228 15.15 14.10 4.86
C VAL A 228 15.26 13.02 3.79
N ASP A 229 16.03 11.96 4.04
CA ASP A 229 16.26 10.92 3.04
C ASP A 229 14.98 10.13 2.74
N ASN A 230 14.18 9.80 3.75
CA ASN A 230 12.89 9.15 3.51
C ASN A 230 11.93 10.07 2.72
N LEU A 231 11.89 11.37 3.01
CA LEU A 231 11.04 12.31 2.28
C LEU A 231 11.48 12.48 0.82
N LYS A 232 12.78 12.48 0.54
CA LYS A 232 13.31 12.44 -0.84
C LYS A 232 12.86 11.18 -1.56
N GLU A 233 12.89 10.04 -0.87
CA GLU A 233 12.40 8.77 -1.44
C GLU A 233 10.88 8.79 -1.66
N CYS A 234 10.09 9.45 -0.79
CA CYS A 234 8.66 9.66 -1.03
C CYS A 234 8.41 10.49 -2.30
N LEU A 235 9.17 11.57 -2.48
CA LEU A 235 9.09 12.41 -3.67
C LEU A 235 9.47 11.61 -4.92
N ARG A 236 10.59 10.88 -4.87
CA ARG A 236 11.05 9.98 -5.93
C ARG A 236 9.98 8.95 -6.30
N GLU A 237 9.35 8.30 -5.33
CA GLU A 237 8.29 7.31 -5.60
C GLU A 237 7.08 7.91 -6.32
N MET A 238 6.77 9.19 -6.07
CA MET A 238 5.65 9.91 -6.66
C MET A 238 5.92 10.38 -8.09
N ILE A 239 7.15 10.83 -8.39
CA ILE A 239 7.46 11.55 -9.64
C ILE A 239 8.34 10.79 -10.62
N GLN A 240 9.11 9.79 -10.18
CA GLN A 240 10.00 9.06 -11.09
C GLN A 240 9.14 8.24 -12.07
N ASP A 241 9.38 8.45 -13.36
CA ASP A 241 8.82 7.63 -14.43
C ASP A 241 9.58 6.28 -14.47
N ASP A 242 8.82 5.20 -14.67
CA ASP A 242 9.40 3.90 -14.97
C ASP A 242 9.33 3.72 -16.49
N ASP A 243 10.45 3.93 -17.17
CA ASP A 243 10.61 3.57 -18.60
C ASP A 243 10.57 2.05 -18.79
#